data_AF-A0A1I0QI39-F1
#
_entry.id   AF-A0A1I0QI39-F1
#
_cell.length_a   1.000
_cell.length_b   1.000
_cell.length_c   1.000
_cell.angle_alpha   90.00
_cell.angle_beta   90.00
_cell.angle_gamma   90.00
#
_symmetry.space_group_name_H-M   'P 1'
#
loop_
_entity.id
_entity.type
_entity.pdbx_description
1 polymer ?
#
loop_
_entity_poly.entity_id
_entity_poly.type
_entity_poly.pdbx_seq_one_letter_code
_entity_poly.pdbx_strand_id
1 'polypeptide(L)' 'MTSIGPELLAESLSLLVYTVVAGVLTVGGVLVEHASLQHYGAGEAMIALWLAALGGVMLYAGAYGLGYQKVLSEFV' A
#
# COMPACT_ATOMS: atom_id res chain seq x y z
N MET A 1 15.00 33.04 4.10
CA MET A 1 15.39 31.99 5.08
C MET A 1 14.20 31.08 5.22
N THR A 2 14.30 29.85 4.72
CA THR A 2 13.23 28.85 4.76
C THR A 2 12.97 28.50 6.22
N SER A 3 11.97 29.12 6.83
CA SER A 3 11.55 28.77 8.19
C SER A 3 10.88 27.41 8.08
N ILE A 4 11.56 26.37 8.57
CA ILE A 4 10.95 25.06 8.82
C ILE A 4 10.02 25.28 10.02
N GLY A 5 8.82 25.78 9.76
CA GLY A 5 7.79 25.96 10.78
C GLY A 5 7.31 24.61 11.32
N PRO A 6 6.80 24.54 12.56
CA PRO A 6 6.25 23.31 13.15
C PRO A 6 5.17 22.64 12.27
N GLU A 7 4.42 23.46 11.55
CA GLU A 7 3.39 23.10 10.58
C GLU A 7 3.94 22.31 9.37
N LEU A 8 5.05 22.76 8.76
CA LEU A 8 5.74 22.00 7.70
C LEU A 8 6.31 20.66 8.19
N LEU A 9 6.79 20.61 9.44
CA LEU A 9 7.27 19.36 10.05
C LEU A 9 6.12 18.38 10.31
N ALA A 10 4.97 18.86 10.77
CA ALA A 10 3.80 18.02 11.00
C ALA A 10 3.24 17.44 9.69
N GLU A 11 3.18 18.27 8.65
CA GLU A 11 2.72 17.86 7.31
C GLU A 11 3.66 16.83 6.68
N SER A 12 4.98 17.10 6.66
CA SER A 12 5.97 16.17 6.13
C SER A 12 6.02 14.84 6.89
N LEU A 13 5.84 14.85 8.22
CA LEU A 13 5.73 13.62 9.01
C LEU A 13 4.49 12.82 8.63
N SER A 14 3.34 13.48 8.45
CA SER A 14 2.09 12.86 8.00
C SER A 14 2.25 12.22 6.62
N LEU A 15 2.83 12.95 5.67
CA LEU A 15 3.09 12.45 4.31
C LEU A 15 4.06 11.25 4.33
N LEU A 16 5.08 11.28 5.18
CA LEU A 16 6.00 10.16 5.35
C LEU A 16 5.29 8.92 5.90
N VAL A 17 4.42 9.07 6.88
CA VAL A 17 3.61 7.96 7.42
C VAL A 17 2.73 7.37 6.33
N TYR A 18 1.99 8.18 5.58
CA TYR A 18 1.15 7.68 4.49
C TYR A 18 1.95 6.99 3.40
N THR A 19 3.14 7.50 3.08
CA THR A 19 4.05 6.89 2.10
C THR A 19 4.53 5.51 2.56
N VAL A 20 4.91 5.38 3.83
CA VAL A 20 5.33 4.10 4.41
C VAL A 20 4.17 3.10 4.41
N VAL A 21 2.97 3.52 4.84
CA VAL A 21 1.79 2.64 4.86
C VAL A 21 1.40 2.22 3.45
N ALA A 22 1.42 3.13 2.48
CA ALA A 22 1.19 2.83 1.07
C ALA A 22 2.17 1.77 0.56
N GLY A 23 3.47 1.98 0.82
CA GLY A 23 4.52 1.03 0.44
C GLY A 23 4.35 -0.34 1.07
N VAL A 24 4.04 -0.41 2.37
CA VAL A 24 3.79 -1.67 3.08
C VAL A 24 2.58 -2.41 2.51
N LEU A 25 1.47 -1.70 2.24
CA LEU A 25 0.29 -2.31 1.63
C LEU A 25 0.57 -2.81 0.22
N THR A 26 1.32 -2.06 -0.59
CA THR A 26 1.67 -2.48 -1.95
C THR A 26 2.59 -3.70 -1.93
N VAL A 27 3.71 -3.66 -1.19
CA VAL A 27 4.65 -4.79 -1.10
C VAL A 27 3.96 -6.00 -0.47
N GLY A 28 3.22 -5.80 0.62
CA GLY A 28 2.45 -6.85 1.26
C GLY A 28 1.41 -7.47 0.33
N GLY A 29 0.70 -6.65 -0.45
CA GLY A 29 -0.25 -7.12 -1.46
C GLY A 29 0.41 -8.00 -2.52
N VAL A 30 1.57 -7.61 -3.03
CA VAL A 30 2.36 -8.45 -3.98
C VAL A 30 2.75 -9.78 -3.36
N LEU A 31 3.21 -9.78 -2.10
CA LEU A 31 3.59 -11.01 -1.40
C LEU A 31 2.39 -11.94 -1.17
N VAL A 32 1.22 -11.36 -0.85
CA VAL A 32 -0.03 -12.11 -0.69
C VAL A 32 -0.51 -12.70 -2.01
N GLU A 33 -0.43 -11.96 -3.12
CA GLU A 33 -0.72 -12.49 -4.47
C GLU A 33 0.23 -13.63 -4.83
N HIS A 34 1.52 -13.50 -4.52
CA HIS A 34 2.47 -14.58 -4.73
C HIS A 34 2.11 -15.84 -3.93
N ALA A 35 1.74 -15.68 -2.65
CA ALA A 35 1.27 -16.78 -1.82
C ALA A 35 -0.03 -17.40 -2.38
N SER A 36 -0.97 -16.58 -2.86
CA SER A 36 -2.19 -17.04 -3.53
C SER A 36 -1.88 -17.99 -4.69
N LEU A 37 -0.95 -17.59 -5.57
CA LEU A 37 -0.53 -18.41 -6.71
C LEU A 37 0.11 -19.73 -6.28
N GLN A 38 0.87 -19.73 -5.18
CA GLN A 38 1.44 -20.96 -4.61
C GLN A 38 0.35 -21.91 -4.11
N HIS A 39 -0.63 -21.41 -3.36
CA HIS A 39 -1.76 -22.21 -2.88
C HIS A 39 -2.65 -22.71 -4.03
N TYR A 40 -2.83 -21.91 -5.08
CA TYR A 40 -3.55 -22.33 -6.27
C TYR A 40 -2.84 -23.50 -6.97
N GLY A 41 -1.51 -23.40 -7.14
CA GLY A 41 -0.69 -24.48 -7.70
C GLY A 41 -0.65 -25.74 -6.85
N ALA A 42 -0.87 -25.62 -5.53
CA ALA A 42 -0.99 -26.75 -4.60
C ALA A 42 -2.38 -27.43 -4.62
N GLY A 43 -3.35 -26.90 -5.37
CA GLY A 43 -4.72 -27.42 -5.44
C GLY A 43 -5.66 -26.86 -4.36
N GLU A 44 -5.20 -25.90 -3.55
CA GLU A 44 -5.94 -25.29 -2.45
C GLU A 44 -6.73 -24.06 -2.93
N ALA A 45 -7.63 -24.27 -3.89
CA ALA A 45 -8.30 -23.19 -4.63
C ALA A 45 -9.06 -22.19 -3.74
N MET A 46 -9.69 -22.66 -2.66
CA MET A 46 -10.43 -21.77 -1.75
C MET A 46 -9.51 -20.81 -0.98
N ILE A 47 -8.34 -21.30 -0.55
CA ILE A 47 -7.34 -20.48 0.16
C ILE A 47 -6.74 -19.47 -0.81
N ALA A 48 -6.38 -19.93 -2.02
CA ALA A 48 -5.88 -19.05 -3.07
C ALA A 48 -6.86 -17.92 -3.39
N LEU A 49 -8.14 -18.22 -3.54
CA LEU A 49 -9.14 -17.19 -3.85
C LEU A 49 -9.25 -16.12 -2.76
N TRP A 50 -9.22 -16.52 -1.49
CA TRP A 50 -9.21 -15.57 -0.36
C TRP A 50 -7.93 -14.74 -0.32
N LEU A 51 -6.77 -15.35 -0.58
CA LEU A 51 -5.51 -14.62 -0.64
C LEU A 51 -5.48 -13.64 -1.82
N ALA A 52 -5.96 -14.03 -3.01
CA ALA A 52 -6.07 -13.12 -4.15
C ALA A 52 -7.02 -11.95 -3.86
N ALA A 53 -8.14 -12.19 -3.17
CA ALA A 53 -9.03 -11.10 -2.75
C ALA A 53 -8.33 -10.14 -1.78
N LEU A 54 -7.61 -10.68 -0.79
CA LEU A 54 -6.86 -9.88 0.18
C LEU A 54 -5.73 -9.08 -0.49
N GLY A 55 -4.94 -9.74 -1.35
CA GLY A 55 -3.83 -9.15 -2.09
C GLY A 55 -4.33 -8.03 -3.00
N GLY A 56 -5.40 -8.26 -3.76
CA GLY A 56 -6.06 -7.25 -4.57
C GLY A 56 -6.51 -6.02 -3.77
N VAL A 57 -7.13 -6.21 -2.59
CA VAL A 57 -7.53 -5.10 -1.71
C VAL A 57 -6.31 -4.33 -1.19
N MET A 58 -5.25 -5.03 -0.77
CA MET A 58 -4.01 -4.41 -0.29
C MET A 58 -3.33 -3.60 -1.39
N LEU A 59 -3.26 -4.14 -2.61
CA LEU A 59 -2.69 -3.45 -3.77
C LEU A 59 -3.51 -2.21 -4.13
N TYR A 60 -4.84 -2.31 -4.16
CA TYR A 60 -5.71 -1.16 -4.42
C TYR A 60 -5.55 -0.09 -3.33
N ALA A 61 -5.59 -0.47 -2.06
CA ALA A 61 -5.44 0.45 -0.94
C ALA A 61 -4.07 1.11 -0.92
N GLY A 62 -2.99 0.35 -1.13
CA GLY A 62 -1.63 0.84 -1.12
C GLY A 62 -1.31 1.72 -2.32
N ALA A 63 -1.55 1.22 -3.54
CA ALA A 63 -1.16 1.93 -4.78
C ALA A 63 -2.10 3.08 -5.12
N TYR A 64 -3.41 2.83 -5.12
CA TYR A 64 -4.40 3.84 -5.53
C TYR A 64 -4.90 4.66 -4.33
N GLY A 65 -5.38 4.00 -3.28
CA GLY A 65 -6.02 4.68 -2.14
C GLY A 65 -5.09 5.60 -1.35
N LEU A 66 -3.85 5.16 -1.07
CA LEU A 66 -2.87 5.96 -0.36
C LEU A 66 -1.80 6.52 -1.28
N GLY A 67 -1.19 5.69 -2.12
CA GLY A 67 -0.13 6.11 -3.03
C GLY A 67 -0.56 7.21 -3.97
N TYR A 68 -1.66 7.03 -4.70
CA TYR A 68 -2.14 8.04 -5.65
C TYR A 68 -2.93 9.16 -4.97
N GLN A 69 -3.97 8.82 -4.19
CA GLN A 69 -4.91 9.82 -3.66
C GLN A 69 -4.43 10.60 -2.42
N LYS A 70 -3.38 10.14 -1.73
CA LYS A 70 -2.83 10.85 -0.56
C LYS A 70 -1.41 11.34 -0.80
N VAL A 71 -0.55 10.51 -1.37
CA VAL A 71 0.87 10.87 -1.54
C VAL A 71 1.08 11.63 -2.84
N LEU A 72 0.74 11.02 -3.99
CA LEU A 72 1.04 11.60 -5.31
C LEU A 72 0.24 12.89 -5.58
N SER A 73 -0.99 12.96 -5.09
CA SER A 73 -1.84 14.15 -5.21
C SER A 73 -1.27 15.39 -4.52
N GLU A 74 -0.32 15.23 -3.60
CA GLU A 74 0.33 16.37 -2.95
C GLU A 74 1.44 16.99 -3.83
N PHE A 75 1.84 16.29 -4.90
CA PHE A 75 2.92 16.71 -5.80
C PHE A 75 2.44 17.12 -7.20
N VAL A 76 1.18 16.87 -7.56
CA VAL A 76 0.58 17.13 -8.89
C VAL A 76 -0.60 18.09 -8.76
#